data_AF-A0A940R937-F1
#
_entry.id   AF-A0A940R937-F1
#
_cell.length_a   1.000
_cell.length_b   1.000
_cell.length_c   1.000
_cell.angle_alpha   90.00
_cell.angle_beta   90.00
_cell.angle_gamma   90.00
#
_symmetry.space_group_name_H-M   'P 1'
#
loop_
_entity.id
_entity.type
_entity.pdbx_description
1 polymer ?
#
loop_
_entity_poly.entity_id
_entity_poly.type
_entity_poly.pdbx_seq_one_letter_code
_entity_poly.pdbx_strand_id
1 'polypeptide(L)'
;MTRTFFSQRYFSLAVICSMAMVAYEVTPWMALFAFGLLVWKWGAEKYQWPLLSRRWTGALSVLLLAQVLLQFRTIIGQEPSYTLLVGLSALRVMDYGNDRDHKFVVLLSFILISVKALFSIDIYWVVPSAFSFWGLWYSLLPEKVPARGKALVRIFVLSTPLAVLLFFGFPRLVIPWALSRGSAYGQIGFTDELNP
;
A
#
# COMPACT_ATOMS: atom_id res chain seq x y z
N MET A 1 9.49 -24.30 6.22
CA MET A 1 8.18 -24.41 5.54
C MET A 1 8.14 -23.33 4.48
N THR A 2 8.16 -23.69 3.20
CA THR A 2 8.00 -22.75 2.09
C THR A 2 6.55 -22.28 2.06
N ARG A 3 6.30 -21.00 2.33
CA ARG A 3 4.95 -20.42 2.24
C ARG A 3 4.69 -19.95 0.81
N THR A 4 3.54 -20.32 0.26
CA THR A 4 3.03 -19.77 -1.00
C THR A 4 2.18 -18.52 -0.72
N PHE A 5 2.30 -17.53 -1.60
CA PHE A 5 1.64 -16.23 -1.42
C PHE A 5 0.12 -16.35 -1.61
N PHE A 6 -0.33 -17.06 -2.66
CA PHE A 6 -1.75 -17.16 -3.00
C PHE A 6 -2.54 -18.17 -2.17
N SER A 7 -1.88 -19.00 -1.35
CA SER A 7 -2.56 -19.95 -0.46
C SER A 7 -3.41 -19.25 0.60
N GLN A 8 -2.96 -18.09 1.11
CA GLN A 8 -3.69 -17.31 2.09
C GLN A 8 -4.59 -16.28 1.41
N ARG A 9 -5.83 -16.68 1.07
CA ARG A 9 -6.78 -15.85 0.31
C ARG A 9 -7.00 -14.44 0.88
N TYR A 10 -7.20 -14.31 2.19
CA TYR A 10 -7.44 -13.00 2.82
C TYR A 10 -6.21 -12.09 2.75
N PHE A 11 -5.02 -12.67 2.92
CA PHE A 11 -3.76 -11.94 2.85
C PHE A 11 -3.46 -11.48 1.43
N SER A 12 -3.53 -12.38 0.45
CA SER A 12 -3.26 -12.05 -0.95
C SER A 12 -4.24 -11.01 -1.49
N LEU A 13 -5.54 -11.14 -1.17
CA LEU A 13 -6.54 -10.13 -1.55
C LEU A 13 -6.27 -8.76 -0.90
N ALA A 14 -5.89 -8.73 0.37
CA ALA A 14 -5.57 -7.48 1.06
C ALA A 14 -4.34 -6.78 0.45
N VAL A 15 -3.28 -7.55 0.14
CA VAL A 15 -2.08 -7.04 -0.53
C VAL A 15 -2.42 -6.51 -1.92
N ILE A 16 -3.12 -7.30 -2.74
CA ILE A 16 -3.51 -6.90 -4.10
C ILE A 16 -4.38 -5.64 -4.07
N CYS A 17 -5.35 -5.57 -3.16
CA CYS A 17 -6.19 -4.40 -3.00
C CYS A 17 -5.36 -3.16 -2.61
N SER A 18 -4.42 -3.29 -1.65
CA SER A 18 -3.55 -2.17 -1.26
C SER A 18 -2.65 -1.70 -2.41
N MET A 19 -2.15 -2.61 -3.23
CA MET A 19 -1.37 -2.29 -4.42
C MET A 19 -2.22 -1.63 -5.50
N ALA A 20 -3.44 -2.13 -5.74
CA ALA A 20 -4.36 -1.58 -6.73
C ALA A 20 -4.75 -0.13 -6.42
N MET A 21 -4.95 0.19 -5.14
CA MET A 21 -5.27 1.54 -4.69
C MET A 21 -4.18 2.56 -5.01
N VAL A 22 -2.93 2.17 -4.81
CA VAL A 22 -1.78 3.04 -5.10
C VAL A 22 -1.45 3.02 -6.59
N ALA A 23 -1.66 1.90 -7.29
CA ALA A 23 -1.45 1.79 -8.73
C ALA A 23 -2.32 2.76 -9.55
N TYR A 24 -3.44 3.23 -8.99
CA TYR A 24 -4.25 4.29 -9.61
C TYR A 24 -3.53 5.64 -9.72
N GLU A 25 -2.58 5.92 -8.82
CA GLU A 25 -1.81 7.18 -8.78
C GLU A 25 -0.53 7.13 -9.61
N VAL A 26 -0.19 5.97 -10.16
CA VAL A 26 1.08 5.73 -10.84
C VAL A 26 0.86 5.70 -12.34
N THR A 27 1.90 6.02 -13.12
CA THR A 27 1.84 5.93 -14.59
C THR A 27 1.35 4.54 -15.06
N PRO A 28 0.48 4.44 -16.08
CA PRO A 28 -0.15 3.18 -16.47
C PRO A 28 0.81 2.03 -16.77
N TRP A 29 1.95 2.30 -17.42
CA TRP A 29 2.94 1.26 -17.74
C TRP A 29 3.52 0.60 -16.49
N MET A 30 3.65 1.35 -15.40
CA MET A 30 4.18 0.86 -14.14
C MET A 30 3.12 0.08 -13.36
N ALA A 31 1.87 0.50 -13.41
CA ALA A 31 0.76 -0.30 -12.92
C ALA A 31 0.70 -1.65 -13.66
N LEU A 32 0.82 -1.65 -14.99
CA LEU A 32 0.89 -2.87 -15.80
C LEU A 32 2.10 -3.75 -15.42
N PHE A 33 3.26 -3.16 -15.17
CA PHE A 33 4.43 -3.89 -14.68
C PHE A 33 4.13 -4.59 -13.34
N ALA A 34 3.60 -3.86 -12.35
CA ALA A 34 3.29 -4.41 -11.04
C ALA A 34 2.23 -5.53 -11.10
N PHE A 35 1.14 -5.32 -11.84
CA PHE A 35 0.11 -6.34 -12.04
C PHE A 35 0.63 -7.54 -12.85
N GLY A 36 1.47 -7.30 -13.85
CA GLY A 36 2.13 -8.35 -14.64
C GLY A 36 2.96 -9.26 -13.75
N LEU A 37 3.72 -8.72 -12.79
CA LEU A 37 4.45 -9.51 -11.81
C LEU A 37 3.52 -10.33 -10.90
N LEU A 38 2.40 -9.76 -10.45
CA LEU A 38 1.42 -10.49 -9.65
C LEU A 38 0.79 -11.66 -10.41
N VAL A 39 0.43 -11.44 -11.68
CA VAL A 39 -0.09 -12.48 -12.58
C VAL A 39 0.96 -13.54 -12.83
N TRP A 40 2.22 -13.15 -13.04
CA TRP A 40 3.33 -14.10 -13.21
C TRP A 40 3.54 -14.95 -11.95
N LYS A 41 3.51 -14.34 -10.75
CA LYS A 41 3.60 -15.08 -9.48
C LYS A 41 2.44 -16.05 -9.32
N TRP A 42 1.22 -15.65 -9.68
CA TRP A 42 0.05 -16.52 -9.66
C TRP A 42 0.21 -17.69 -10.63
N GLY A 43 0.71 -17.42 -11.84
CA GLY A 43 1.05 -18.42 -12.85
C GLY A 43 2.11 -19.41 -12.36
N ALA A 44 3.16 -18.92 -11.73
CA ALA A 44 4.22 -19.73 -11.14
C ALA A 44 3.71 -20.64 -10.01
N GLU A 45 2.85 -20.14 -9.12
CA GLU A 45 2.30 -20.96 -8.04
C GLU A 45 1.27 -21.98 -8.53
N LYS A 46 0.41 -21.61 -9.50
CA LYS A 46 -0.70 -22.46 -9.97
C LYS A 46 -0.29 -23.44 -11.07
N TYR A 47 0.52 -23.00 -12.02
CA TYR A 47 0.91 -23.76 -13.21
C TYR A 47 2.39 -24.17 -13.21
N GLN A 48 3.10 -23.97 -12.09
CA GLN A 48 4.52 -24.34 -11.93
C GLN A 48 5.44 -23.68 -12.98
N TRP A 49 5.11 -22.46 -13.41
CA TRP A 49 6.01 -21.67 -14.27
C TRP A 49 7.36 -21.40 -13.59
N PRO A 50 8.43 -21.19 -14.37
CA PRO A 50 9.72 -20.85 -13.80
C PRO A 50 9.62 -19.58 -12.94
N LEU A 51 10.03 -19.72 -11.69
CA LEU A 51 10.13 -18.60 -10.76
C LEU A 51 11.26 -17.67 -11.22
N LEU A 52 11.01 -16.37 -11.13
CA LEU A 52 12.06 -15.39 -11.38
C LEU A 52 13.14 -15.55 -10.31
N SER A 53 14.40 -15.68 -10.72
CA SER A 53 15.48 -15.87 -9.75
C SER A 53 15.65 -14.60 -8.90
N ARG A 54 16.04 -14.77 -7.64
CA ARG A 54 16.25 -13.63 -6.72
C ARG A 54 17.27 -12.60 -7.24
N ARG A 55 18.21 -13.03 -8.09
CA ARG A 55 19.17 -12.15 -8.76
C ARG A 55 18.46 -11.22 -9.75
N TRP A 56 17.51 -11.74 -10.52
CA TRP A 56 16.71 -10.96 -11.45
C TRP A 56 15.77 -9.99 -10.73
N THR A 57 15.11 -10.43 -9.66
CA THR A 57 14.27 -9.53 -8.84
C THR A 57 15.10 -8.39 -8.24
N GLY A 58 16.31 -8.68 -7.76
CA GLY A 58 17.25 -7.67 -7.28
C GLY A 58 17.70 -6.69 -8.38
N ALA A 59 18.07 -7.20 -9.56
CA ALA A 59 18.45 -6.37 -10.70
C ALA A 59 17.29 -5.46 -11.14
N LEU A 60 16.06 -5.99 -11.22
CA LEU A 60 14.87 -5.20 -11.53
C LEU A 60 14.60 -4.13 -10.47
N SER A 61 14.86 -4.41 -9.18
CA SER A 61 14.69 -3.43 -8.11
C SER A 61 15.66 -2.25 -8.28
N VAL A 62 16.91 -2.52 -8.63
CA VAL A 62 17.92 -1.48 -8.91
C VAL A 62 17.57 -0.70 -10.16
N LEU A 63 17.14 -1.38 -11.23
CA LEU A 63 16.68 -0.72 -12.46
C LEU A 63 15.48 0.18 -12.23
N LEU A 64 14.53 -0.25 -11.40
CA LEU A 64 13.34 0.52 -11.03
C LEU A 64 13.72 1.78 -10.25
N LEU A 65 14.66 1.66 -9.30
CA LEU A 65 15.20 2.82 -8.60
C LEU A 65 15.91 3.80 -9.54
N ALA A 66 16.74 3.29 -10.47
CA ALA A 66 17.41 4.12 -11.46
C ALA A 66 16.41 4.81 -12.40
N GLN A 67 15.37 4.10 -12.83
CA GLN A 67 14.31 4.62 -13.67
C GLN A 67 13.58 5.78 -12.99
N VAL A 68 13.20 5.62 -11.71
CA VAL A 68 12.54 6.69 -10.93
C VAL A 68 13.46 7.89 -10.76
N LEU A 69 14.74 7.67 -10.47
CA LEU A 69 15.73 8.76 -10.37
C LEU A 69 15.90 9.52 -11.69
N LEU A 70 15.89 8.83 -12.82
CA LEU A 70 15.99 9.47 -14.14
C LEU A 70 14.72 10.23 -14.51
N GLN A 71 13.54 9.66 -14.21
CA GLN A 71 12.25 10.26 -14.55
C GLN A 71 11.90 11.45 -13.67
N PHE A 72 11.96 11.29 -12.34
CA PHE A 72 11.49 12.30 -11.39
C PHE A 72 12.61 13.19 -10.87
N ARG A 73 13.88 12.83 -11.08
CA ARG A 73 15.07 13.52 -10.54
C ARG A 73 15.11 13.65 -9.02
N THR A 74 14.18 12.99 -8.32
CA THR A 74 14.07 12.93 -6.87
C THR A 74 13.45 11.60 -6.45
N ILE A 75 13.81 11.13 -5.26
CA ILE A 75 13.17 10.00 -4.58
C ILE A 75 12.05 10.52 -3.65
N ILE A 76 12.20 11.76 -3.19
CA ILE A 76 11.32 12.37 -2.20
C ILE A 76 10.28 13.19 -2.95
N GLY A 77 9.07 12.66 -3.01
CA GLY A 77 7.91 13.25 -3.70
C GLY A 77 6.75 12.27 -3.73
N GLN A 78 5.53 12.75 -3.94
CA GLN A 78 4.32 11.93 -3.96
C GLN A 78 4.38 10.86 -5.07
N GLU A 79 4.54 11.29 -6.33
CA GLU A 79 4.61 10.39 -7.48
C GLU A 79 5.79 9.40 -7.48
N PRO A 80 7.05 9.81 -7.21
CA PRO A 80 8.16 8.85 -7.14
C PRO A 80 8.00 7.86 -5.98
N SER A 81 7.43 8.28 -4.85
CA SER A 81 7.17 7.38 -3.72
C SER A 81 6.15 6.30 -4.08
N TYR A 82 5.04 6.66 -4.73
CA TYR A 82 4.04 5.68 -5.18
C TYR A 82 4.63 4.69 -6.17
N THR A 83 5.37 5.19 -7.15
CA THR A 83 6.03 4.39 -8.19
C THR A 83 6.98 3.36 -7.57
N LEU A 84 7.87 3.81 -6.69
CA LEU A 84 8.81 2.93 -6.00
C LEU A 84 8.09 1.92 -5.09
N LEU A 85 7.14 2.38 -4.27
CA LEU A 85 6.48 1.52 -3.31
C LEU A 85 5.68 0.41 -3.99
N VAL A 86 4.90 0.72 -5.03
CA VAL A 86 4.12 -0.29 -5.76
C VAL A 86 5.05 -1.25 -6.48
N GLY A 87 6.07 -0.73 -7.16
CA GLY A 87 7.04 -1.54 -7.91
C GLY A 87 7.84 -2.50 -7.05
N LEU A 88 8.45 -1.99 -5.98
CA LEU A 88 9.22 -2.79 -5.03
C LEU A 88 8.32 -3.76 -4.26
N SER A 89 7.08 -3.40 -3.98
CA SER A 89 6.11 -4.33 -3.37
C SER A 89 5.80 -5.50 -4.31
N ALA A 90 5.56 -5.23 -5.60
CA ALA A 90 5.32 -6.28 -6.59
C ALA A 90 6.52 -7.23 -6.72
N LEU A 91 7.73 -6.68 -6.81
CA LEU A 91 8.97 -7.46 -6.83
C LEU A 91 9.17 -8.24 -5.54
N ARG A 92 8.81 -7.66 -4.38
CA ARG A 92 8.93 -8.36 -3.10
C ARG A 92 7.96 -9.52 -2.98
N VAL A 93 6.77 -9.43 -3.56
CA VAL A 93 5.80 -10.53 -3.67
C VAL A 93 6.36 -11.68 -4.52
N MET A 94 7.14 -11.38 -5.57
CA MET A 94 7.81 -12.42 -6.37
C MET A 94 8.77 -13.27 -5.53
N ASP A 95 9.55 -12.62 -4.67
CA ASP A 95 10.52 -13.25 -3.77
C ASP A 95 9.91 -13.85 -2.49
N TYR A 96 8.59 -13.93 -2.39
CA TYR A 96 7.90 -14.47 -1.22
C TYR A 96 8.18 -15.97 -1.05
N GLY A 97 8.73 -16.36 0.11
CA GLY A 97 8.96 -17.78 0.45
C GLY A 97 9.05 -18.10 1.94
N ASN A 98 9.41 -17.13 2.81
CA ASN A 98 9.57 -17.36 4.26
C ASN A 98 8.64 -16.50 5.12
N ASP A 99 8.52 -16.84 6.40
CA ASP A 99 7.75 -16.05 7.38
C ASP A 99 8.27 -14.62 7.57
N ARG A 100 9.58 -14.42 7.40
CA ARG A 100 10.19 -13.08 7.41
C ARG A 100 9.68 -12.25 6.23
N ASP A 101 9.57 -12.87 5.06
CA ASP A 101 9.06 -12.20 3.85
C ASP A 101 7.57 -11.89 4.01
N HIS A 102 6.81 -12.75 4.68
CA HIS A 102 5.40 -12.48 5.02
C HIS A 102 5.23 -11.20 5.82
N LYS A 103 5.93 -11.07 6.95
CA LYS A 103 5.86 -9.85 7.78
C LYS A 103 6.31 -8.61 7.02
N PHE A 104 7.28 -8.75 6.13
CA PHE A 104 7.80 -7.64 5.33
C PHE A 104 6.82 -7.20 4.24
N VAL A 105 6.14 -8.13 3.56
CA VAL A 105 5.07 -7.79 2.60
C VAL A 105 3.89 -7.16 3.33
N VAL A 106 3.51 -7.66 4.51
CA VAL A 106 2.48 -7.02 5.35
C VAL A 106 2.86 -5.58 5.69
N LEU A 107 4.12 -5.34 6.10
CA LEU A 107 4.62 -4.00 6.38
C LEU A 107 4.53 -3.10 5.14
N LEU A 108 4.97 -3.57 3.98
CA LEU A 108 4.88 -2.82 2.72
C LEU A 108 3.44 -2.46 2.38
N SER A 109 2.49 -3.37 2.56
CA SER A 109 1.07 -3.10 2.33
C SER A 109 0.49 -2.07 3.31
N PHE A 110 0.90 -2.08 4.59
CA PHE A 110 0.54 -1.01 5.51
C PHE A 110 1.12 0.34 5.08
N ILE A 111 2.35 0.36 4.56
CA ILE A 111 2.96 1.57 4.02
C ILE A 111 2.17 2.06 2.80
N LEU A 112 1.77 1.18 1.87
CA LEU A 112 0.94 1.55 0.72
C LEU A 112 -0.38 2.19 1.14
N ILE A 113 -1.10 1.59 2.10
CA ILE A 113 -2.34 2.15 2.66
C ILE A 113 -2.07 3.53 3.30
N SER A 114 -1.00 3.63 4.09
CA SER A 114 -0.65 4.87 4.79
C SER A 114 -0.31 6.00 3.82
N VAL A 115 0.48 5.72 2.78
CA VAL A 115 0.88 6.71 1.79
C VAL A 115 -0.32 7.14 0.95
N LYS A 116 -1.22 6.22 0.59
CA LYS A 116 -2.48 6.57 -0.06
C LYS A 116 -3.33 7.51 0.81
N ALA A 117 -3.50 7.18 2.09
CA ALA A 117 -4.27 7.99 3.03
C ALA A 117 -3.61 9.34 3.37
N LEU A 118 -2.28 9.44 3.27
CA LEU A 118 -1.53 10.65 3.56
C LEU A 118 -1.72 11.72 2.46
N PHE A 119 -1.88 11.28 1.22
CA PHE A 119 -1.86 12.16 0.04
C PHE A 119 -3.20 12.25 -0.70
N SER A 120 -4.12 11.29 -0.52
CA SER A 120 -5.47 11.34 -1.10
C SER A 120 -6.51 11.35 0.04
N ILE A 121 -7.40 12.34 -0.01
CA ILE A 121 -8.46 12.58 1.00
C ILE A 121 -9.81 12.02 0.51
N ASP A 122 -9.85 11.38 -0.66
CA ASP A 122 -11.10 10.91 -1.26
C ASP A 122 -11.75 9.80 -0.43
N ILE A 123 -13.03 10.00 -0.10
CA ILE A 123 -13.80 9.06 0.74
C ILE A 123 -13.94 7.67 0.11
N TYR A 124 -13.89 7.60 -1.23
CA TYR A 124 -13.94 6.34 -1.99
C TYR A 124 -12.85 5.36 -1.57
N TRP A 125 -11.65 5.84 -1.22
CA TRP A 125 -10.53 4.97 -0.84
C TRP A 125 -10.62 4.42 0.58
N VAL A 126 -11.57 4.89 1.40
CA VAL A 126 -11.75 4.43 2.78
C VAL A 126 -12.15 2.96 2.82
N VAL A 127 -13.10 2.53 1.97
CA VAL A 127 -13.60 1.15 1.98
C VAL A 127 -12.52 0.14 1.56
N PRO A 128 -11.80 0.32 0.42
CA PRO A 128 -10.68 -0.53 0.06
C PRO A 128 -9.56 -0.53 1.11
N SER A 129 -9.24 0.64 1.69
CA SER A 129 -8.23 0.75 2.76
C SER A 129 -8.59 -0.09 3.98
N ALA A 130 -9.84 0.02 4.44
CA ALA A 130 -10.34 -0.72 5.59
C ALA A 130 -10.33 -2.23 5.33
N PHE A 131 -10.73 -2.67 4.13
CA PHE A 131 -10.67 -4.07 3.72
C PHE A 131 -9.24 -4.61 3.74
N SER A 132 -8.31 -3.92 3.10
CA SER A 132 -6.89 -4.31 3.11
C SER A 132 -6.32 -4.31 4.52
N PHE A 133 -6.57 -3.26 5.30
CA PHE A 133 -6.09 -3.15 6.68
C PHE A 133 -6.56 -4.31 7.54
N TRP A 134 -7.85 -4.69 7.42
CA TRP A 134 -8.42 -5.82 8.14
C TRP A 134 -7.76 -7.15 7.74
N GLY A 135 -7.59 -7.40 6.43
CA GLY A 135 -6.98 -8.63 5.93
C GLY A 135 -5.50 -8.78 6.30
N LEU A 136 -4.76 -7.68 6.36
CA LEU A 136 -3.37 -7.66 6.82
C LEU A 136 -3.26 -8.02 8.30
N TRP A 137 -4.07 -7.39 9.16
CA TRP A 137 -4.11 -7.74 10.58
C TRP A 137 -4.56 -9.19 10.80
N TYR A 138 -5.53 -9.66 10.02
CA TYR A 138 -5.98 -11.04 10.07
C TYR A 138 -4.86 -12.03 9.74
N SER A 139 -3.97 -11.72 8.77
CA SER A 139 -2.85 -12.60 8.42
C SER A 139 -1.76 -12.65 9.49
N LEU A 140 -1.62 -11.58 10.28
CA LEU A 140 -0.66 -11.52 11.39
C LEU A 140 -1.10 -12.32 12.61
N LEU A 141 -2.41 -12.62 12.74
CA LEU A 141 -2.90 -13.43 13.85
C LEU A 141 -2.42 -14.89 13.74
N PRO A 142 -1.84 -15.45 14.82
CA PRO A 142 -1.38 -16.84 14.82
C PRO A 142 -2.50 -17.82 14.49
N GLU A 143 -2.16 -18.90 13.78
CA GLU A 143 -3.19 -19.81 13.28
C GLU A 143 -3.99 -20.52 14.38
N LYS A 144 -3.31 -20.72 15.52
CA LYS A 144 -3.83 -21.32 16.76
C LYS A 144 -4.91 -20.50 17.48
N VAL A 145 -5.12 -19.23 17.10
CA VAL A 145 -6.14 -18.39 17.74
C VAL A 145 -7.53 -18.83 17.25
N PRO A 146 -8.43 -19.31 18.15
CA PRO A 146 -9.78 -19.69 17.77
C PRO A 146 -10.57 -18.45 17.35
N ALA A 147 -11.41 -18.58 16.32
CA ALA A 147 -12.25 -17.50 15.80
C ALA A 147 -11.49 -16.17 15.60
N ARG A 148 -10.38 -16.21 14.84
CA ARG A 148 -9.48 -15.07 14.60
C ARG A 148 -10.21 -13.76 14.27
N GLY A 149 -11.29 -13.80 13.51
CA GLY A 149 -12.12 -12.63 13.21
C GLY A 149 -12.72 -11.99 14.46
N LYS A 150 -13.29 -12.78 15.38
CA LYS A 150 -13.82 -12.27 16.66
C LYS A 150 -12.71 -11.72 17.55
N ALA A 151 -11.56 -12.40 17.59
CA ALA A 151 -10.40 -11.91 18.32
C ALA A 151 -9.94 -10.55 17.78
N LEU A 152 -9.91 -10.39 16.45
CA LEU A 152 -9.54 -9.15 15.80
C LEU A 152 -10.51 -8.00 16.13
N VAL A 153 -11.83 -8.24 16.02
CA VAL A 153 -12.85 -7.27 16.45
C VAL A 153 -12.62 -6.86 17.89
N ARG A 154 -12.39 -7.83 18.79
CA ARG A 154 -12.16 -7.54 20.21
C ARG A 154 -10.93 -6.66 20.42
N ILE A 155 -9.82 -6.95 19.73
CA ILE A 155 -8.61 -6.13 19.78
C ILE A 155 -8.90 -4.70 19.31
N PHE A 156 -9.61 -4.53 18.20
CA PHE A 156 -9.98 -3.20 17.70
C PHE A 156 -10.83 -2.43 18.71
N VAL A 157 -11.90 -3.04 19.23
CA VAL A 157 -12.80 -2.40 20.20
C VAL A 157 -12.05 -2.00 21.47
N LEU A 158 -11.14 -2.86 21.95
CA LEU A 158 -10.31 -2.55 23.13
C LEU A 158 -9.26 -1.46 22.84
N SER A 159 -8.85 -1.29 21.58
CA SER A 159 -7.87 -0.28 21.18
C SER A 159 -8.52 1.08 20.88
N THR A 160 -9.82 1.12 20.57
CA THR A 160 -10.55 2.36 20.27
C THR A 160 -10.46 3.42 21.38
N PRO A 161 -10.62 3.11 22.68
CA PRO A 161 -10.52 4.12 23.74
C PRO A 161 -9.15 4.78 23.77
N LEU A 162 -8.07 4.00 23.59
CA LEU A 162 -6.72 4.53 23.52
C LEU A 162 -6.54 5.41 22.28
N ALA A 163 -7.06 4.99 21.12
CA ALA A 163 -7.02 5.80 19.90
C ALA A 163 -7.76 7.13 20.06
N VAL A 164 -8.94 7.12 20.72
CA VAL A 164 -9.72 8.33 21.03
C VAL A 164 -8.96 9.24 22.00
N LEU A 165 -8.38 8.67 23.05
CA LEU A 165 -7.57 9.43 24.00
C LEU A 165 -6.37 10.08 23.31
N LEU A 166 -5.65 9.34 22.45
CA LEU A 166 -4.53 9.89 21.68
C LEU A 166 -5.00 10.95 20.67
N PHE A 167 -6.16 10.75 20.03
CA PHE A 167 -6.70 11.68 19.04
C PHE A 167 -7.11 13.04 19.64
N PHE A 168 -7.71 13.05 20.83
CA PHE A 168 -8.07 14.27 21.54
C PHE A 168 -6.95 14.83 22.40
N GLY A 169 -6.07 13.96 22.92
CA GLY A 169 -4.97 14.33 23.81
C GLY A 169 -3.75 14.91 23.10
N PHE A 170 -3.52 14.55 21.83
CA PHE A 170 -2.42 15.14 21.05
C PHE A 170 -2.88 16.40 20.29
N PRO A 171 -2.14 17.53 20.41
CA PRO A 171 -2.39 18.67 19.54
C PRO A 171 -2.12 18.26 18.10
N ARG A 172 -3.07 18.56 17.20
CA ARG A 172 -2.87 18.33 15.77
C ARG A 172 -1.81 19.31 15.27
N LEU A 173 -0.56 18.84 15.20
CA LEU A 173 0.56 19.63 14.72
C LEU A 173 0.34 19.91 13.22
N VAL A 174 -0.13 21.12 12.90
CA VAL A 174 -0.16 21.61 11.52
C VAL A 174 1.26 22.03 11.18
N ILE A 175 1.94 21.19 10.42
CA ILE A 175 3.33 21.43 10.05
C ILE A 175 3.37 22.48 8.92
N PRO A 176 4.02 23.65 9.09
CA PRO A 176 3.93 24.75 8.13
C PRO A 176 4.39 24.39 6.70
N TRP A 177 5.39 23.51 6.56
CA TRP A 177 5.87 23.02 5.26
C TRP A 177 5.00 21.91 4.64
N ALA A 178 3.93 21.48 5.32
CA ALA A 178 2.92 20.60 4.73
C ALA A 178 1.90 21.38 3.89
N LEU A 179 1.76 22.70 4.10
CA LEU A 179 0.79 23.56 3.41
C LEU A 179 1.13 23.84 1.95
N SER A 180 2.38 23.68 1.52
CA SER A 180 2.77 23.86 0.11
C SER A 180 2.41 22.69 -0.79
N ARG A 181 1.88 21.60 -0.23
CA ARG A 181 1.57 20.36 -0.95
C ARG A 181 0.06 20.26 -1.13
N GLY A 182 -0.41 20.83 -2.24
CA GLY A 182 -1.74 20.56 -2.77
C GLY A 182 -2.86 21.36 -2.14
N SER A 183 -2.79 22.69 -2.21
CA SER A 183 -4.02 23.47 -2.24
C SER A 183 -4.46 23.64 -3.69
N ALA A 184 -5.24 22.68 -4.20
CA ALA A 184 -6.46 23.12 -4.88
C ALA A 184 -7.31 23.76 -3.77
N TYR A 185 -6.98 25.00 -3.43
CA TYR A 185 -7.93 25.86 -2.73
C TYR A 185 -9.21 25.72 -3.53
N GLY A 186 -10.30 25.30 -2.90
CA GLY A 186 -11.61 25.62 -3.44
C GLY A 186 -11.60 27.13 -3.66
N GLN A 187 -11.41 27.55 -4.91
CA GLN A 187 -11.63 28.92 -5.33
C GLN A 187 -13.13 29.12 -5.26
N ILE A 188 -13.66 29.26 -4.06
CA ILE A 188 -14.91 29.97 -3.85
C ILE A 188 -14.52 31.44 -3.78
N GLY A 189 -14.00 31.95 -4.90
CA GLY A 189 -14.00 33.38 -5.16
C GLY A 189 -15.40 33.70 -5.63
N PHE A 190 -16.08 34.63 -4.95
CA PHE A 190 -17.18 35.32 -5.59
C PHE A 190 -16.66 35.87 -6.92
N THR A 191 -17.32 35.55 -8.02
CA THR A 191 -17.04 36.17 -9.31
C THR A 191 -17.32 37.67 -9.13
N ASP A 192 -16.28 38.48 -9.01
CA ASP A 192 -16.36 39.94 -9.11
C ASP A 192 -16.66 40.33 -10.58
N GLU A 193 -17.79 39.87 -11.11
CA GLU A 193 -18.40 40.46 -12.31
C GLU A 193 -19.57 41.34 -11.85
N LEU A 194 -19.25 42.53 -11.36
CA LEU A 194 -20.15 43.67 -11.46
C LEU A 194 -20.04 44.20 -12.88
N ASN A 195 -20.87 43.68 -13.79
CA ASN A 195 -21.05 44.28 -15.10
C ASN A 195 -22.16 45.35 -15.01
N PRO A 196 -21.86 46.65 -15.18
CA PRO A 196 -22.87 47.71 -15.21
C PRO A 196 -23.75 47.66 -16.46
#